data_AF-A0A928UUE2-F1
#
_entry.id   AF-A0A928UUE2-F1
#
_cell.length_a   1.000
_cell.length_b   1.000
_cell.length_c   1.000
_cell.angle_alpha   90.00
_cell.angle_beta   90.00
_cell.angle_gamma   90.00
#
_symmetry.space_group_name_H-M   'P 1'
#
loop_
_entity.id
_entity.type
_entity.pdbx_description
1 polymer ?
#
loop_
_entity_poly.entity_id
_entity_poly.type
_entity_poly.pdbx_seq_one_letter_code
_entity_poly.pdbx_strand_id
1 'polypeptide(L)'
;MTALFAILFLIFFVLCFGALLLGLAYILGPKKSPNAIKSSSYECGLPSSEQVNNVPVKYYLTAILFIIFDIEVIFIYPWAVAYKDFLTAGWGLYILVAMLIFIALFLYGLIWEIRSKALDWH
;
A
#
# COMPACT_ATOMS: atom_id res chain seq x y z
N MET A 1 -11.77 15.21 -19.50
CA MET A 1 -10.56 15.06 -20.34
C MET A 1 -9.42 15.97 -19.87
N THR A 2 -9.66 17.25 -19.59
CA THR A 2 -8.66 18.19 -19.06
C THR A 2 -8.03 17.76 -17.73
N ALA A 3 -8.83 17.21 -16.80
CA ALA A 3 -8.33 16.68 -15.52
C ALA A 3 -7.37 15.50 -15.71
N LEU A 4 -7.67 14.59 -16.65
CA LEU A 4 -6.81 13.45 -16.96
C LEU A 4 -5.48 13.91 -17.58
N PHE A 5 -5.53 14.91 -18.46
CA PHE A 5 -4.32 15.55 -18.98
C PHE A 5 -3.47 16.18 -17.86
N ALA A 6 -4.10 16.88 -16.91
CA ALA A 6 -3.39 17.47 -15.77
C ALA A 6 -2.71 16.41 -14.88
N ILE A 7 -3.39 15.28 -14.62
CA ILE A 7 -2.84 14.15 -13.86
C ILE A 7 -1.64 13.54 -14.60
N LEU A 8 -1.78 13.27 -15.89
CA LEU A 8 -0.70 12.71 -16.70
C LEU A 8 0.51 13.65 -16.75
N PHE A 9 0.26 14.94 -16.91
CA PHE A 9 1.30 15.95 -16.87
C PHE A 9 2.03 15.97 -15.51
N LEU A 10 1.28 15.90 -14.40
CA LEU A 10 1.87 15.87 -13.06
C LEU A 10 2.76 14.64 -12.87
N ILE A 11 2.27 13.46 -13.25
CA ILE A 11 3.05 12.21 -13.17
C ILE A 11 4.34 12.34 -13.99
N PHE A 12 4.23 12.82 -15.23
CA PHE A 12 5.38 13.04 -16.09
C PHE A 12 6.38 14.03 -15.47
N PHE A 13 5.89 15.16 -14.97
CA PHE A 13 6.72 16.17 -14.32
C PHE A 13 7.46 15.61 -13.11
N VAL A 14 6.78 14.87 -12.22
CA VAL A 14 7.40 14.26 -11.03
C VAL A 14 8.49 13.27 -11.42
N LEU A 15 8.25 12.44 -12.44
CA LEU A 15 9.25 11.49 -12.94
C LEU A 15 10.46 12.20 -13.55
N CYS A 16 10.23 13.20 -14.42
CA CYS A 16 11.31 13.97 -15.02
C CYS A 16 12.11 14.76 -13.98
N PHE A 17 11.44 15.36 -13.00
CA PHE A 17 12.09 16.11 -11.95
C PHE A 17 12.92 15.20 -11.04
N GLY A 18 12.37 14.04 -10.64
CA GLY A 18 13.13 13.03 -9.88
C GLY A 18 14.36 12.51 -10.63
N ALA A 19 14.20 12.20 -11.93
CA ALA A 19 15.31 11.79 -12.78
C ALA A 19 16.37 12.90 -12.94
N LEU A 20 15.94 14.16 -13.08
CA LEU A 20 16.84 15.32 -13.15
C LEU A 20 17.63 15.49 -11.86
N LEU A 21 16.99 15.36 -10.68
CA LEU A 21 17.67 15.44 -9.40
C LEU A 21 18.69 14.31 -9.22
N LEU A 22 18.33 13.07 -9.57
CA LEU A 22 19.27 11.93 -9.56
C LEU A 22 20.44 12.14 -10.53
N GLY A 23 20.15 12.66 -11.73
CA GLY A 23 21.16 13.00 -12.72
C GLY A 23 22.13 14.09 -12.24
N LEU A 24 21.60 15.16 -11.64
CA LEU A 24 22.41 16.22 -11.03
C LEU A 24 23.25 15.67 -9.86
N ALA A 25 22.67 14.83 -9.00
CA ALA A 25 23.41 14.20 -7.90
C ALA A 25 24.57 13.33 -8.41
N TYR A 26 24.37 12.60 -9.51
CA TYR A 26 25.42 11.81 -10.15
C TYR A 26 26.50 12.67 -10.82
N ILE A 27 26.13 13.76 -11.48
CA ILE A 27 27.07 14.64 -12.21
C ILE A 27 27.88 15.52 -11.24
N LEU A 28 27.20 16.14 -10.27
CA LEU A 28 27.80 17.05 -9.28
C LEU A 28 28.45 16.31 -8.11
N GLY A 29 28.08 15.05 -7.88
CA GLY A 29 28.61 14.23 -6.81
C GLY A 29 30.12 13.95 -6.94
N PRO A 30 30.86 13.83 -5.83
CA PRO A 30 32.27 13.54 -5.87
C PRO A 30 32.51 12.14 -6.46
N LYS A 31 33.16 12.09 -7.62
CA LYS A 31 33.56 10.85 -8.31
C LYS A 31 34.77 10.21 -7.61
N LYS A 32 34.59 9.72 -6.38
CA LYS A 32 35.62 8.91 -5.71
C LYS A 32 35.62 7.51 -6.34
N SER A 33 36.81 6.99 -6.66
CA SER A 33 36.96 5.61 -7.15
C SER A 33 36.20 4.66 -6.21
N PRO A 34 35.42 3.70 -6.74
CA PRO A 34 34.83 2.64 -5.93
C PRO A 34 35.95 1.96 -5.14
N ASN A 35 35.81 1.94 -3.82
CA ASN A 35 36.69 1.16 -2.94
C ASN A 35 35.86 -0.04 -2.49
N ALA A 36 36.45 -1.24 -2.54
CA ALA A 36 35.80 -2.49 -2.11
C ALA A 36 35.17 -2.38 -0.70
N ILE A 37 35.80 -1.63 0.21
CA ILE A 37 35.29 -1.38 1.57
C ILE A 37 34.08 -0.43 1.58
N LYS A 38 33.99 0.51 0.63
CA LYS A 38 32.83 1.42 0.55
C LYS A 38 31.61 0.75 -0.08
N SER A 39 31.83 -0.26 -0.91
CA SER A 39 30.77 -1.03 -1.58
C SER A 39 30.37 -2.30 -0.82
N SER A 40 31.04 -2.64 0.29
CA SER A 40 30.67 -3.78 1.11
C SER A 40 29.44 -3.46 1.97
N SER A 41 28.62 -4.48 2.22
CA SER A 41 27.51 -4.39 3.17
C SER A 41 27.98 -3.90 4.54
N TYR A 42 27.14 -3.10 5.19
CA TYR A 42 27.45 -2.56 6.51
C TYR A 42 27.24 -3.64 7.58
N GLU A 43 28.35 -4.24 8.04
CA GLU A 43 28.40 -5.10 9.23
C GLU A 43 29.70 -4.86 10.02
N CYS A 44 30.10 -3.59 10.19
CA CYS A 44 31.35 -3.22 10.90
C CYS A 44 32.62 -3.93 10.37
N GLY A 45 32.67 -4.25 9.06
CA GLY A 45 33.80 -4.94 8.43
C GLY A 45 33.78 -6.47 8.55
N LEU A 46 32.70 -7.05 9.10
CA LEU A 46 32.49 -8.49 9.07
C LEU A 46 31.97 -8.92 7.68
N PRO A 47 32.39 -10.10 7.19
CA PRO A 47 31.79 -10.66 5.99
C PRO A 47 30.31 -10.89 6.26
N SER A 48 29.46 -10.37 5.38
CA SER A 48 28.01 -10.56 5.47
C SER A 48 27.72 -12.04 5.64
N SER A 49 27.19 -12.43 6.79
CA SER A 49 26.71 -13.80 6.95
C SER A 49 25.62 -14.05 5.89
N GLU A 50 25.62 -15.22 5.25
CA GLU A 50 24.45 -15.65 4.48
C GLU A 50 23.29 -15.75 5.46
N GLN A 51 22.51 -14.69 5.53
CA GLN A 51 21.39 -14.60 6.43
C GLN A 51 20.37 -15.61 5.93
N VAL A 52 20.12 -16.66 6.72
CA VAL A 52 19.03 -17.63 6.46
C VAL A 52 17.72 -16.89 6.70
N ASN A 53 17.32 -16.11 5.69
CA ASN A 53 16.22 -15.17 5.76
C ASN A 53 14.89 -15.89 5.57
N ASN A 54 14.46 -16.60 6.61
CA ASN A 54 13.04 -16.88 6.76
C ASN A 54 12.37 -15.57 7.18
N VAL A 55 11.90 -14.81 6.19
CA VAL A 55 11.04 -13.66 6.45
C VAL A 55 9.85 -14.15 7.26
N PRO A 56 9.56 -13.56 8.44
CA PRO A 56 8.46 -13.99 9.27
C PRO A 56 7.11 -14.00 8.53
N VAL A 57 6.34 -15.09 8.67
CA VAL A 57 5.02 -15.26 8.01
C VAL A 57 4.03 -14.14 8.35
N LYS A 58 4.21 -13.45 9.48
CA LYS A 58 3.41 -12.28 9.88
C LYS A 58 3.33 -11.18 8.82
N TYR A 59 4.40 -10.94 8.05
CA TYR A 59 4.36 -9.96 6.95
C TYR A 59 3.38 -10.39 5.84
N TYR A 60 3.30 -11.69 5.57
CA TYR A 60 2.36 -12.26 4.61
C TYR A 60 0.92 -12.18 5.12
N LEU A 61 0.68 -12.49 6.40
CA LEU A 61 -0.66 -12.37 7.01
C LEU A 61 -1.16 -10.91 6.97
N THR A 62 -0.30 -9.94 7.29
CA THR A 62 -0.64 -8.52 7.20
C THR A 62 -0.94 -8.10 5.76
N ALA A 63 -0.18 -8.60 4.78
CA ALA A 63 -0.41 -8.30 3.36
C ALA A 63 -1.75 -8.85 2.84
N ILE A 64 -2.10 -10.11 3.19
CA ILE A 64 -3.40 -10.69 2.82
C ILE A 64 -4.53 -9.88 3.45
N LEU A 65 -4.42 -9.57 4.73
CA LEU A 65 -5.44 -8.80 5.43
C LEU A 65 -5.65 -7.44 4.76
N PHE A 66 -4.57 -6.74 4.40
CA PHE A 66 -4.63 -5.48 3.66
C PHE A 66 -5.35 -5.65 2.31
N ILE A 67 -5.04 -6.69 1.54
CA ILE A 67 -5.70 -6.95 0.25
C ILE A 67 -7.20 -7.17 0.43
N ILE A 68 -7.61 -7.93 1.46
CA ILE A 68 -9.03 -8.19 1.74
C ILE A 68 -9.76 -6.90 2.10
N PHE A 69 -9.18 -6.05 2.95
CA PHE A 69 -9.75 -4.75 3.30
C PHE A 69 -9.79 -3.77 2.13
N ASP A 70 -8.77 -3.75 1.27
CA ASP A 70 -8.76 -2.90 0.08
C ASP A 70 -9.87 -3.31 -0.90
N ILE A 71 -10.09 -4.63 -1.05
CA ILE A 71 -11.23 -5.16 -1.81
C ILE A 71 -12.57 -4.75 -1.20
N GLU A 72 -12.71 -4.73 0.14
CA GLU A 72 -13.91 -4.23 0.82
C GLU A 72 -14.22 -2.78 0.41
N VAL A 73 -13.20 -1.92 0.41
CA VAL A 73 -13.32 -0.50 0.02
C VAL A 73 -13.73 -0.34 -1.44
N ILE A 74 -13.24 -1.20 -2.34
CA ILE A 74 -13.65 -1.24 -3.76
C ILE A 74 -15.17 -1.50 -3.89
N PHE A 75 -15.79 -2.27 -2.98
CA PHE A 75 -17.25 -2.47 -2.99
C PHE A 75 -18.01 -1.31 -2.34
N ILE A 76 -17.45 -0.71 -1.28
CA ILE A 76 -18.09 0.41 -0.58
C ILE A 76 -18.15 1.66 -1.47
N TYR A 77 -17.13 1.93 -2.28
CA TYR A 77 -17.08 3.15 -3.10
C TYR A 77 -18.25 3.32 -4.09
N PRO A 78 -18.51 2.35 -5.00
CA PRO A 78 -19.62 2.44 -5.95
C PRO A 78 -20.97 2.53 -5.24
N TRP A 79 -21.15 1.77 -4.15
CA TRP A 79 -22.35 1.86 -3.33
C TRP A 79 -22.54 3.25 -2.73
N ALA A 80 -21.48 3.85 -2.17
CA ALA A 80 -21.54 5.16 -1.54
C ALA A 80 -21.88 6.27 -2.55
N VAL A 81 -21.34 6.18 -3.77
CA VAL A 81 -21.63 7.13 -4.85
C VAL A 81 -23.07 6.96 -5.36
N ALA A 82 -23.54 5.72 -5.51
CA ALA A 82 -24.89 5.42 -6.03
C ALA A 82 -26.01 5.51 -4.98
N TYR A 83 -25.68 5.64 -3.69
CA TYR A 83 -26.65 5.58 -2.58
C TYR A 83 -27.80 6.59 -2.73
N LYS A 84 -27.51 7.80 -3.24
CA LYS A 84 -28.53 8.84 -3.47
C LYS A 84 -29.58 8.39 -4.49
N ASP A 85 -29.19 7.70 -5.54
CA ASP A 85 -30.09 7.23 -6.58
C ASP A 85 -31.03 6.15 -6.01
N PHE A 86 -30.50 5.22 -5.22
CA PHE A 86 -31.30 4.21 -4.51
C PHE A 86 -32.27 4.82 -3.49
N LEU A 87 -31.88 5.93 -2.84
CA LEU A 87 -32.76 6.65 -1.92
C LEU A 87 -33.96 7.25 -2.66
N THR A 88 -33.72 7.88 -3.82
CA THR A 88 -34.79 8.44 -4.65
C THR A 88 -35.71 7.37 -5.27
N ALA A 89 -35.16 6.19 -5.53
CA ALA A 89 -35.92 5.04 -6.03
C ALA A 89 -36.76 4.32 -4.95
N GLY A 90 -36.64 4.71 -3.67
CA GLY A 90 -37.35 4.09 -2.55
C GLY A 90 -36.67 2.85 -1.94
N TRP A 91 -35.48 2.49 -2.40
CA TRP A 91 -34.71 1.32 -1.93
C TRP A 91 -33.63 1.67 -0.88
N GLY A 92 -33.59 2.93 -0.42
CA GLY A 92 -32.54 3.45 0.45
C GLY A 92 -32.34 2.66 1.75
N LEU A 93 -33.42 2.27 2.44
CA LEU A 93 -33.31 1.48 3.67
C LEU A 93 -32.73 0.09 3.40
N TYR A 94 -33.20 -0.58 2.34
CA TYR A 94 -32.74 -1.91 1.96
C TYR A 94 -31.25 -1.92 1.63
N ILE A 95 -30.81 -1.02 0.76
CA ILE A 95 -29.40 -0.95 0.33
C ILE A 95 -28.47 -0.54 1.48
N LEU A 96 -28.97 0.27 2.43
CA LEU A 96 -28.22 0.64 3.63
C LEU A 96 -28.03 -0.56 4.55
N VAL A 97 -29.11 -1.31 4.84
CA VAL A 97 -29.04 -2.49 5.69
C VAL A 97 -28.16 -3.56 5.07
N ALA A 98 -28.27 -3.78 3.75
CA ALA A 98 -27.40 -4.70 3.02
C ALA A 98 -25.91 -4.33 3.18
N MET A 99 -25.57 -3.04 3.08
CA MET A 99 -24.19 -2.58 3.26
C MET A 99 -23.72 -2.68 4.71
N LEU A 100 -24.58 -2.39 5.70
CA LEU A 100 -24.24 -2.60 7.10
C LEU A 100 -23.95 -4.07 7.41
N ILE A 101 -24.73 -5.00 6.85
CA ILE A 101 -24.47 -6.43 6.99
C ILE A 101 -23.15 -6.81 6.32
N PHE A 102 -22.87 -6.29 5.13
CA PHE A 102 -21.60 -6.51 4.43
C PHE A 102 -20.41 -6.07 5.28
N ILE A 103 -20.41 -4.84 5.78
CA ILE A 103 -19.35 -4.31 6.65
C ILE A 103 -19.25 -5.13 7.94
N ALA A 104 -20.38 -5.49 8.56
CA ALA A 104 -20.39 -6.29 9.79
C ALA A 104 -19.72 -7.67 9.62
N LEU A 105 -19.86 -8.30 8.44
CA LEU A 105 -19.20 -9.58 8.13
C LEU A 105 -17.67 -9.44 8.10
N PHE A 106 -17.14 -8.40 7.45
CA PHE A 106 -15.70 -8.15 7.41
C PHE A 106 -15.15 -7.71 8.77
N LEU A 107 -15.87 -6.85 9.51
CA LEU A 107 -15.52 -6.48 10.87
C LEU A 107 -15.48 -7.68 11.82
N TYR A 108 -16.39 -8.65 11.64
CA TYR A 108 -16.35 -9.89 12.41
C TYR A 108 -15.08 -10.68 12.13
N GLY A 109 -14.68 -10.81 10.86
CA GLY A 109 -13.41 -11.42 10.47
C GLY A 109 -12.20 -10.72 11.11
N LEU A 110 -12.18 -9.39 11.10
CA LEU A 110 -11.13 -8.58 11.73
C LEU A 110 -11.02 -8.85 13.23
N ILE A 111 -12.15 -8.84 13.94
CA ILE A 111 -12.19 -9.08 15.38
C ILE A 111 -11.67 -10.49 15.68
N TRP A 112 -12.01 -11.47 14.84
CA TRP A 112 -11.52 -12.82 14.99
C TRP A 112 -10.01 -12.90 14.81
N GLU A 113 -9.43 -12.28 13.78
CA GLU A 113 -7.98 -12.28 13.55
C GLU A 113 -7.19 -11.60 14.67
N ILE A 114 -7.70 -10.48 15.19
CA ILE A 114 -7.10 -9.80 16.35
C ILE A 114 -7.11 -10.71 17.58
N ARG A 115 -8.23 -11.42 17.83
CA ARG A 115 -8.32 -12.38 18.95
C ARG A 115 -7.41 -13.59 18.77
N SER A 116 -7.20 -14.03 17.54
CA SER A 116 -6.29 -15.12 17.19
C SER A 116 -4.81 -14.74 17.30
N LYS A 117 -4.49 -13.47 17.67
CA LYS A 117 -3.12 -12.92 17.75
C LYS A 117 -2.33 -13.03 16.44
N ALA A 118 -3.02 -13.12 15.30
CA ALA A 118 -2.38 -13.19 13.98
C ALA A 118 -1.60 -11.90 13.64
N LEU A 119 -1.93 -10.80 14.32
CA LEU A 119 -1.33 -9.48 14.19
C LEU A 119 -0.42 -9.12 15.39
N ASP A 120 -0.04 -10.09 16.22
CA ASP A 120 0.87 -9.82 17.34
C ASP A 120 2.32 -9.69 16.82
N TRP A 121 2.98 -8.60 17.22
CA TRP A 121 4.34 -8.26 16.76
C TRP A 121 5.40 -8.50 17.83
N HIS A 122 4.99 -9.07 18.98
CA HIS A 122 5.84 -9.38 20.12
C HIS A 122 6.22 -10.85 20.22
#